data_AF-A0A7V3XEG1-F1
#
_entry.id   AF-A0A7V3XEG1-F1
#
_cell.length_a   1.000
_cell.length_b   1.000
_cell.length_c   1.000
_cell.angle_alpha   90.00
_cell.angle_beta   90.00
_cell.angle_gamma   90.00
#
_symmetry.space_group_name_H-M   'P 1'
#
loop_
_entity.id
_entity.type
_entity.pdbx_description
1 polymer ?
#
loop_
_entity_poly.entity_id
_entity_poly.type
_entity_poly.pdbx_seq_one_letter_code
_entity_poly.pdbx_strand_id
1 'polypeptide(L)'
;MELLQEIDARVVVQKESGLKMRWFQGKESDLSVWQNSEGDIVHFQLSYGTAYVEWDREKGLKTGWVDDGESNPGRNRSPIVHYDPYPDRKCIGWMAAQFDPISIYVDRNVRSFILQALHL
;
A
#
# COMPACT_ATOMS: atom_id res chain seq x y z
N MET A 1 8.03 -15.29 -9.25
CA MET A 1 6.74 -14.66 -9.54
C MET A 1 6.41 -13.82 -8.31
N GLU A 2 6.16 -12.53 -8.49
CA GLU A 2 5.78 -11.63 -7.38
C GLU A 2 4.35 -11.93 -6.96
N LEU A 3 4.11 -12.09 -5.66
CA LEU A 3 2.80 -12.40 -5.09
C LEU A 3 2.67 -11.79 -3.71
N LEU A 4 1.56 -11.10 -3.45
CA LEU A 4 1.23 -10.57 -2.14
C LEU A 4 0.65 -11.68 -1.25
N GLN A 5 1.20 -11.81 -0.06
CA GLN A 5 0.71 -12.73 0.97
C GLN A 5 0.39 -11.98 2.25
N GLU A 6 -0.74 -12.32 2.88
CA GLU A 6 -1.12 -11.70 4.14
C GLU A 6 -0.18 -12.15 5.26
N ILE A 7 0.38 -11.17 5.97
CA ILE A 7 1.18 -11.39 7.16
C ILE A 7 0.24 -11.59 8.36
N ASP A 8 0.57 -12.56 9.21
CA ASP A 8 -0.24 -12.91 10.38
C ASP A 8 -0.51 -11.67 11.26
N ALA A 9 -1.78 -11.37 11.49
CA ALA A 9 -2.19 -10.20 12.25
C ALA A 9 -1.59 -10.13 13.68
N ARG A 10 -1.14 -11.25 14.25
CA ARG A 10 -0.49 -11.31 15.57
C ARG A 10 0.91 -10.70 15.60
N VAL A 11 1.58 -10.62 14.45
CA VAL A 11 2.91 -10.00 14.33
C VAL A 11 2.85 -8.57 13.83
N VAL A 12 1.65 -8.10 13.49
CA VAL A 12 1.37 -6.76 12.98
C VAL A 12 1.17 -5.80 14.15
N VAL A 13 2.09 -4.84 14.31
CA VAL A 13 1.98 -3.81 15.36
C VAL A 13 0.91 -2.79 14.97
N GLN A 14 -0.21 -2.76 15.68
CA GLN A 14 -1.25 -1.75 15.52
C GLN A 14 -0.93 -0.52 16.38
N LYS A 15 -0.71 0.63 15.75
CA LYS A 15 -0.47 1.90 16.45
C LYS A 15 -1.74 2.75 16.62
N GLU A 16 -2.74 2.54 15.77
CA GLU A 16 -3.98 3.32 15.77
C GLU A 16 -5.11 2.56 16.46
N SER A 17 -5.67 3.15 17.51
CA SER A 17 -6.80 2.59 18.23
C SER A 17 -8.07 2.62 17.37
N GLY A 18 -8.70 1.46 17.16
CA GLY A 18 -10.01 1.35 16.51
C GLY A 18 -10.02 0.96 15.03
N LEU A 19 -8.84 0.85 14.39
CA LEU A 19 -8.72 0.32 13.05
C LEU A 19 -8.03 -1.04 13.06
N LYS A 20 -8.53 -1.96 12.23
CA LYS A 20 -7.86 -3.23 11.96
C LYS A 20 -6.94 -3.06 10.77
N MET A 21 -5.64 -3.13 10.99
CA MET A 21 -4.66 -3.16 9.91
C MET A 21 -4.46 -4.59 9.40
N ARG A 22 -4.52 -4.76 8.07
CA ARG A 22 -4.10 -5.96 7.34
C ARG A 22 -2.88 -5.59 6.51
N TRP A 23 -1.84 -6.41 6.59
CA TRP A 23 -0.61 -6.19 5.85
C TRP A 23 -0.36 -7.37 4.93
N PHE A 24 -0.11 -7.09 3.66
CA PHE A 24 0.28 -8.05 2.66
C PHE A 24 1.65 -7.68 2.14
N GLN A 25 2.53 -8.66 2.04
CA GLN A 25 3.90 -8.46 1.61
C GLN A 25 4.23 -9.37 0.43
N GLY A 26 4.94 -8.80 -0.54
CA GLY A 26 5.60 -9.46 -1.66
C GLY A 26 7.11 -9.27 -1.57
N LYS A 27 7.84 -9.59 -2.64
CA LYS A 27 9.28 -9.40 -2.71
C LYS A 27 9.66 -7.94 -2.93
N GLU A 28 8.88 -7.23 -3.73
CA GLU A 28 9.13 -5.84 -4.13
C GLU A 28 7.93 -4.94 -3.79
N SER A 29 6.89 -5.49 -3.17
CA SER A 29 5.65 -4.78 -2.89
C SER A 29 5.19 -4.97 -1.45
N ASP A 30 4.63 -3.91 -0.89
CA ASP A 30 3.93 -3.95 0.39
C ASP A 30 2.56 -3.28 0.23
N LEU A 31 1.54 -3.92 0.77
CA LEU A 31 0.18 -3.40 0.85
C LEU A 31 -0.27 -3.38 2.30
N SER A 32 -0.56 -2.20 2.83
CA SER A 32 -1.23 -2.04 4.12
C SER A 32 -2.65 -1.52 3.90
N VAL A 33 -3.62 -2.12 4.59
CA VAL A 33 -5.04 -1.79 4.49
C VAL A 33 -5.61 -1.62 5.88
N TRP A 34 -6.28 -0.50 6.13
CA TRP A 34 -6.93 -0.23 7.40
C TRP A 34 -8.44 -0.31 7.24
N GLN A 35 -9.07 -1.09 8.11
CA GLN A 35 -10.52 -1.28 8.15
C GLN A 35 -11.11 -0.71 9.44
N ASN A 36 -12.28 -0.09 9.36
CA ASN A 36 -13.04 0.31 10.55
C ASN A 36 -13.69 -0.93 11.23
N SER A 37 -14.44 -0.71 12.32
CA SER A 37 -15.15 -1.79 13.03
C SER A 37 -16.24 -2.48 12.20
N GLU A 38 -16.72 -1.84 11.13
CA GLU A 38 -17.72 -2.37 10.19
C GLU A 38 -17.06 -3.20 9.07
N GLY A 39 -15.73 -3.15 8.96
CA GLY A 39 -14.97 -3.83 7.91
C GLY A 39 -14.74 -2.99 6.65
N ASP A 40 -15.19 -1.73 6.62
CA ASP A 40 -14.94 -0.84 5.49
C ASP A 40 -13.47 -0.44 5.45
N ILE A 41 -12.90 -0.43 4.25
CA ILE A 41 -11.55 0.10 4.01
C ILE A 41 -11.60 1.62 4.08
N VAL A 42 -10.85 2.19 5.01
CA VAL A 42 -10.77 3.65 5.23
C VAL A 42 -9.45 4.26 4.76
N HIS A 43 -8.42 3.43 4.62
CA HIS A 43 -7.09 3.84 4.19
C HIS A 43 -6.35 2.64 3.58
N PHE A 44 -5.51 2.89 2.57
CA PHE A 44 -4.49 1.93 2.15
C PHE A 44 -3.22 2.62 1.67
N GLN A 45 -2.12 1.87 1.77
CA GLN A 45 -0.81 2.24 1.26
C GLN A 45 -0.29 1.06 0.44
N LEU A 46 0.14 1.34 -0.79
CA LEU A 46 0.68 0.35 -1.71
C LEU A 46 2.02 0.86 -2.24
N SER A 47 3.09 0.10 -1.99
CA SER A 47 4.40 0.32 -2.59
C SER A 47 4.73 -0.77 -3.59
N TYR A 48 5.51 -0.41 -4.62
CA TYR A 48 6.13 -1.35 -5.55
C TYR A 48 7.50 -0.79 -5.97
N GLY A 49 8.58 -1.45 -5.56
CA GLY A 49 9.92 -0.88 -5.67
C GLY A 49 9.97 0.47 -4.96
N THR A 50 10.31 1.53 -5.70
CA THR A 50 10.27 2.90 -5.17
C THR A 50 8.93 3.59 -5.37
N ALA A 51 8.01 3.08 -6.19
CA ALA A 51 6.73 3.74 -6.43
C ALA A 51 5.79 3.58 -5.23
N TYR A 52 5.03 4.62 -4.91
CA TYR A 52 4.12 4.65 -3.77
C TYR A 52 2.76 5.26 -4.16
N VAL A 53 1.69 4.60 -3.75
CA VAL A 53 0.32 5.11 -3.82
C VAL A 53 -0.33 4.98 -2.44
N GLU A 54 -0.96 6.06 -2.01
CA GLU A 54 -1.79 6.08 -0.81
C GLU A 54 -3.19 6.53 -1.18
N TRP A 55 -4.17 5.92 -0.53
CA TRP A 55 -5.54 6.38 -0.58
C TRP A 55 -6.08 6.51 0.83
N ASP A 56 -6.80 7.59 1.06
CA ASP A 56 -7.49 7.86 2.31
C ASP A 56 -8.92 8.29 2.00
N ARG A 57 -9.89 7.82 2.78
CA ARG A 57 -11.32 8.09 2.55
C ARG A 57 -11.64 9.59 2.52
N GLU A 58 -10.94 10.41 3.30
CA GLU A 58 -11.20 11.86 3.39
C GLU A 58 -10.33 12.66 2.43
N LYS A 59 -9.11 12.19 2.13
CA LYS A 59 -8.10 12.95 1.37
C LYS A 59 -7.95 12.49 -0.08
N GLY A 60 -8.49 11.33 -0.44
CA GLY A 60 -8.37 10.74 -1.77
C GLY A 60 -6.99 10.15 -2.04
N LEU A 61 -6.64 10.03 -3.32
CA LEU A 61 -5.36 9.46 -3.77
C LEU A 61 -4.20 10.45 -3.60
N LYS A 62 -3.04 9.91 -3.26
CA LYS A 62 -1.74 10.54 -3.36
C LYS A 62 -0.75 9.57 -4.00
N THR A 63 0.18 10.12 -4.75
CA THR A 63 1.31 9.37 -5.30
C THR A 63 2.61 9.91 -4.71
N GLY A 64 3.65 9.12 -4.83
CA GLY A 64 4.99 9.50 -4.44
C GLY A 64 5.97 8.37 -4.66
N TRP A 65 7.08 8.44 -3.93
CA TRP A 65 8.09 7.41 -3.95
C TRP A 65 8.70 7.18 -2.56
N VAL A 66 9.20 5.97 -2.34
CA VAL A 66 9.88 5.55 -1.13
C VAL A 66 11.39 5.70 -1.31
N ASP A 67 12.04 6.45 -0.42
CA ASP A 67 13.48 6.43 -0.21
C ASP A 67 13.80 5.38 0.85
N ASP A 68 14.40 4.25 0.45
CA ASP A 68 14.81 3.16 1.34
C ASP A 68 16.12 3.46 2.09
N GLY A 69 16.79 4.58 1.78
CA GLY A 69 18.03 4.98 2.42
C GLY A 69 19.24 4.11 2.08
N GLU A 70 19.17 3.22 1.07
CA GLU A 70 20.27 2.31 0.72
C GLU A 70 21.53 3.01 0.17
N SER A 71 21.46 4.32 -0.07
CA SER A 71 22.62 5.12 -0.48
C SER A 71 23.63 5.38 0.67
N ASN A 72 23.39 4.91 1.90
CA ASN A 72 24.36 5.02 3.00
C ASN A 72 24.39 3.78 3.94
N PRO A 73 25.34 2.84 3.77
CA PRO A 73 25.40 1.56 4.50
C PRO A 73 25.71 1.65 6.01
N GLY A 74 25.60 2.83 6.63
CA GLY A 74 25.91 3.06 8.05
C GLY A 74 24.73 3.50 8.93
N ARG A 75 23.53 3.72 8.36
CA ARG A 75 22.37 4.21 9.11
C ARG A 75 21.10 3.52 8.63
N ASN A 76 20.58 2.58 9.43
CA ASN A 76 19.25 2.02 9.26
C ASN A 76 18.22 3.15 9.46
N ARG A 77 17.83 3.82 8.37
CA ARG A 77 16.82 4.87 8.38
C ARG A 77 15.48 4.23 8.05
N SER A 78 14.45 4.60 8.79
CA SER A 78 13.08 4.24 8.41
C SER A 78 12.81 4.80 7.00
N PRO A 79 12.18 4.03 6.10
CA PRO A 79 11.83 4.49 4.77
C PRO A 79 11.08 5.82 4.83
N ILE A 80 11.42 6.75 3.94
CA ILE A 80 10.77 8.07 3.86
C ILE A 80 9.91 8.09 2.60
N VAL A 81 8.63 8.41 2.76
CA VAL A 81 7.72 8.65 1.63
C VAL A 81 7.83 10.11 1.20
N HIS A 82 8.16 10.32 -0.07
CA HIS A 82 8.17 11.61 -0.72
C HIS A 82 6.95 11.73 -1.62
N TYR A 83 5.97 12.53 -1.21
CA TYR A 83 4.73 12.72 -1.98
C TYR A 83 4.94 13.69 -3.14
N ASP A 84 4.26 13.38 -4.24
CA ASP A 84 4.11 14.30 -5.36
C ASP A 84 3.22 15.50 -4.96
N PRO A 85 3.40 16.67 -5.60
CA PRO A 85 2.53 17.82 -5.34
C PRO A 85 1.07 17.57 -5.76
N TYR A 86 0.86 16.67 -6.72
CA TYR A 86 -0.46 16.23 -7.19
C TYR A 86 -0.38 14.74 -7.58
N PRO A 87 -1.49 13.98 -7.50
CA PRO A 87 -1.51 12.58 -7.89
C PRO A 87 -1.13 12.37 -9.37
N ASP A 88 -0.10 11.58 -9.64
CA ASP A 88 0.34 11.24 -11.00
C ASP A 88 -0.49 10.08 -11.57
N ARG A 89 -1.31 10.39 -12.58
CA ARG A 89 -2.14 9.41 -13.31
C ARG A 89 -1.32 8.29 -13.94
N LYS A 90 -0.07 8.55 -14.37
CA LYS A 90 0.79 7.51 -14.96
C LYS A 90 1.24 6.52 -13.90
N CYS A 91 1.68 7.03 -12.73
CA CYS A 91 2.01 6.20 -11.58
C CYS A 91 0.81 5.35 -11.15
N ILE A 92 -0.38 5.94 -11.02
CA ILE A 92 -1.62 5.24 -10.63
C ILE A 92 -1.95 4.11 -11.63
N GLY A 93 -1.96 4.40 -12.93
CA GLY A 93 -2.27 3.40 -13.97
C GLY A 93 -1.22 2.28 -14.03
N TRP A 94 0.06 2.62 -13.87
CA TRP A 94 1.12 1.62 -13.78
C TRP A 94 0.97 0.74 -12.53
N MET A 95 0.65 1.34 -11.38
CA MET A 95 0.43 0.63 -10.12
C MET A 95 -0.76 -0.34 -10.23
N ALA A 96 -1.86 0.06 -10.87
CA ALA A 96 -2.99 -0.82 -11.14
C ALA A 96 -2.58 -2.05 -11.95
N ALA A 97 -1.79 -1.84 -13.01
CA ALA A 97 -1.31 -2.90 -13.89
C ALA A 97 -0.35 -3.87 -13.17
N GLN A 98 0.47 -3.40 -12.22
CA GLN A 98 1.31 -4.27 -11.39
C GLN A 98 0.50 -4.99 -10.31
N PHE A 99 -0.44 -4.30 -9.66
CA PHE A 99 -1.20 -4.83 -8.54
C PHE A 99 -2.13 -5.98 -8.94
N ASP A 100 -2.78 -5.91 -10.10
CA ASP A 100 -3.74 -6.90 -10.54
C ASP A 100 -3.20 -8.36 -10.52
N PRO A 101 -2.05 -8.68 -11.18
CA PRO A 101 -1.52 -10.03 -11.19
C PRO A 101 -0.89 -10.48 -9.85
N ILE A 102 -0.34 -9.57 -9.04
CA ILE A 102 0.34 -9.94 -7.79
C ILE A 102 -0.65 -10.15 -6.63
N SER A 103 -1.87 -9.63 -6.75
CA SER A 103 -2.89 -9.64 -5.71
C SER A 103 -3.82 -10.86 -5.71
N ILE A 104 -3.52 -11.91 -6.49
CA ILE A 104 -4.42 -13.08 -6.65
C ILE A 104 -4.75 -13.81 -5.33
N TYR A 105 -3.89 -13.69 -4.31
CA TYR A 105 -4.11 -14.26 -2.97
C TYR A 105 -4.59 -13.23 -1.94
N VAL A 106 -4.72 -11.97 -2.33
CA VAL A 106 -5.35 -10.94 -1.51
C VAL A 106 -6.86 -11.20 -1.49
N ASP A 107 -7.47 -11.01 -0.32
CA ASP A 107 -8.92 -11.12 -0.15
C ASP A 107 -9.68 -10.36 -1.25
N ARG A 108 -10.76 -10.97 -1.78
CA ARG A 108 -11.49 -10.46 -2.94
C ARG A 108 -12.01 -9.04 -2.71
N ASN A 109 -12.49 -8.72 -1.51
CA ASN A 109 -13.05 -7.40 -1.23
C ASN A 109 -11.93 -6.34 -1.23
N VAL A 110 -10.80 -6.64 -0.59
CA VAL A 110 -9.62 -5.77 -0.60
C VAL A 110 -9.11 -5.56 -2.02
N ARG A 111 -8.90 -6.64 -2.78
CA ARG A 111 -8.41 -6.56 -4.16
C ARG A 111 -9.34 -5.72 -5.04
N SER A 112 -10.64 -5.96 -4.97
CA SER A 112 -11.63 -5.23 -5.78
C SER A 112 -11.66 -3.76 -5.43
N PHE A 113 -11.60 -3.43 -4.13
CA PHE A 113 -11.57 -2.05 -3.66
C PHE A 113 -10.36 -1.28 -4.17
N ILE A 114 -9.15 -1.85 -4.03
CA ILE A 114 -7.91 -1.21 -4.47
C ILE A 114 -7.92 -1.00 -5.99
N LEU A 115 -8.31 -2.02 -6.77
CA LEU A 115 -8.41 -1.88 -8.22
C LEU A 115 -9.44 -0.83 -8.63
N GLN A 116 -10.57 -0.71 -7.92
CA GLN A 116 -11.51 0.38 -8.17
C GLN A 116 -10.90 1.74 -7.86
N ALA A 117 -10.25 1.89 -6.71
CA ALA A 117 -9.60 3.13 -6.30
C ALA A 117 -8.53 3.59 -7.30
N LEU A 118 -7.76 2.68 -7.90
CA LEU A 118 -6.71 2.98 -8.87
C LEU A 118 -7.23 3.25 -10.30
N HIS A 119 -8.52 3.02 -10.60
CA HIS A 119 -9.11 3.27 -11.92
C HIS A 119 -10.07 4.48 -11.96
N LEU A 120 -10.14 5.27 -10.88
CA LEU A 120 -10.94 6.50 -10.80
C LEU A 120 -10.35 7.66 -11.62
#